data_AF-A0AAV2RT90-F1
#
_entry.id   AF-A0AAV2RT90-F1
#
_cell.length_a   1.000
_cell.length_b   1.000
_cell.length_c   1.000
_cell.angle_alpha   90.00
_cell.angle_beta   90.00
_cell.angle_gamma   90.00
#
_symmetry.space_group_name_H-M   'P 1'
#
loop_
_entity.id
_entity.type
_entity.pdbx_description
1 polymer ?
#
loop_
_entity_poly.entity_id
_entity_poly.type
_entity_poly.pdbx_seq_one_letter_code
_entity_poly.pdbx_strand_id
1 'polypeptide(L)'
;MAILQHRLLRIMLVCSNIIYVLGRGVNCPSNHVRCGNRLTCVDNQRVCDGNKDCDDGSDEVPLMCQVWHVSSRCSRGQVYKDNPNKFYGGASGACTVFTDYCNNNRYGSSTIIGKTCQIVVSQQLPPVKSQVKRSVLTSGQVDLLSAAVNSTLHHETCPMLYTHLGNHCVAFFSLAQVPWPEARQFCKSIYGDLISFDDINFYGNIHEYLKENQLTTDYWLGGRYDMDSNGWTWLDDSPMPLGSPYWAERYSSSCVPRALPSGDPFNGPDEAPPGAPCYNYLQAPKQRTLGYCAAITYEHFYYVSDEECTSQRSPLCVLNTAHNIG
;
A
#
# COMPACT_ATOMS: atom_id res chain seq x y z
N MET A 1 -71.32 -11.70 11.75
CA MET A 1 -69.98 -12.32 11.79
C MET A 1 -69.40 -12.68 10.40
N ALA A 2 -69.82 -12.05 9.29
CA ALA A 2 -69.34 -12.41 7.93
C ALA A 2 -68.52 -11.32 7.21
N ILE A 3 -68.42 -10.10 7.77
CA ILE A 3 -67.77 -8.96 7.10
C ILE A 3 -66.26 -8.87 7.44
N LEU A 4 -65.84 -9.45 8.58
CA LEU A 4 -64.43 -9.39 9.02
C LEU A 4 -63.50 -10.40 8.31
N GLN A 5 -64.04 -11.51 7.79
CA GLN A 5 -63.25 -12.52 7.05
C GLN A 5 -62.94 -12.12 5.59
N HIS A 6 -63.72 -11.23 4.98
CA HIS A 6 -63.48 -10.78 3.60
C HIS A 6 -62.37 -9.73 3.44
N ARG A 7 -62.06 -8.96 4.50
CA ARG A 7 -60.97 -7.96 4.45
C ARG A 7 -59.58 -8.59 4.64
N LEU A 8 -59.47 -9.62 5.48
CA LEU A 8 -58.22 -10.38 5.69
C LEU A 8 -57.82 -11.21 4.45
N LEU A 9 -58.78 -11.79 3.74
CA LEU A 9 -58.50 -12.58 2.53
C LEU A 9 -58.03 -11.72 1.33
N ARG A 10 -58.53 -10.48 1.21
CA ARG A 10 -58.07 -9.53 0.18
C ARG A 10 -56.66 -8.99 0.46
N ILE A 11 -56.26 -8.84 1.71
CA ILE A 11 -54.90 -8.40 2.09
C ILE A 11 -53.89 -9.53 1.84
N MET A 12 -54.25 -10.80 2.09
CA MET A 12 -53.37 -11.95 1.84
C MET A 12 -53.12 -12.23 0.35
N LEU A 13 -54.08 -11.93 -0.54
CA LEU A 13 -53.93 -12.10 -2.01
C LEU A 13 -53.12 -10.99 -2.70
N VAL A 14 -53.08 -9.78 -2.12
CA VAL A 14 -52.20 -8.71 -2.58
C VAL A 14 -50.76 -8.98 -2.13
N CYS A 15 -50.56 -9.54 -0.94
CA CYS A 15 -49.23 -9.94 -0.47
C CYS A 15 -48.64 -11.15 -1.21
N SER A 16 -49.45 -12.14 -1.65
CA SER A 16 -48.89 -13.30 -2.38
C SER A 16 -48.54 -13.01 -3.84
N ASN A 17 -49.09 -11.95 -4.46
CA ASN A 17 -48.69 -11.51 -5.81
C ASN A 17 -47.57 -10.47 -5.82
N ILE A 18 -47.32 -9.76 -4.70
CA ILE A 18 -46.17 -8.85 -4.56
C ILE A 18 -44.88 -9.62 -4.23
N ILE A 19 -44.97 -10.80 -3.61
CA ILE A 19 -43.81 -11.63 -3.27
C ILE A 19 -43.23 -12.37 -4.50
N TYR A 20 -43.99 -12.56 -5.58
CA TYR A 20 -43.56 -13.35 -6.75
C TYR A 20 -42.80 -12.58 -7.85
N VAL A 21 -42.62 -11.26 -7.76
CA VAL A 21 -42.02 -10.46 -8.86
C VAL A 21 -40.56 -10.02 -8.58
N LEU A 22 -40.02 -10.19 -7.38
CA LEU A 22 -38.67 -9.71 -7.03
C LEU A 22 -37.61 -10.82 -7.02
N GLY A 23 -37.42 -11.50 -8.16
CA GLY A 23 -36.40 -12.55 -8.24
C GLY A 23 -36.01 -13.05 -9.63
N ARG A 24 -36.40 -12.37 -10.71
CA ARG A 24 -35.85 -12.67 -12.03
C ARG A 24 -34.63 -11.83 -12.27
N GLY A 25 -33.50 -12.49 -12.16
CA GLY A 25 -32.27 -11.96 -12.68
C GLY A 25 -32.30 -11.62 -14.17
N VAL A 26 -31.71 -10.50 -14.57
CA VAL A 26 -31.60 -10.15 -16.00
C VAL A 26 -30.62 -11.11 -16.70
N ASN A 27 -30.97 -11.56 -17.91
CA ASN A 27 -30.03 -12.27 -18.79
C ASN A 27 -29.34 -11.25 -19.69
N CYS A 28 -28.01 -11.22 -19.67
CA CYS A 28 -27.23 -10.26 -20.46
C CYS A 28 -26.88 -10.83 -21.85
N PRO A 29 -26.88 -10.00 -22.91
CA PRO A 29 -26.45 -10.40 -24.24
C PRO A 29 -24.94 -10.67 -24.31
N SER A 30 -24.47 -11.29 -25.39
CA SER A 30 -23.04 -11.48 -25.64
C SER A 30 -22.28 -10.14 -25.56
N ASN A 31 -21.10 -10.14 -24.93
CA ASN A 31 -20.27 -8.96 -24.62
C ASN A 31 -20.78 -8.05 -23.48
N HIS A 32 -21.77 -8.48 -22.70
CA HIS A 32 -22.20 -7.78 -21.50
C HIS A 32 -21.97 -8.63 -20.25
N VAL A 33 -21.72 -7.97 -19.13
CA VAL A 33 -21.60 -8.60 -17.81
C VAL A 33 -22.69 -8.05 -16.90
N ARG A 34 -23.19 -8.90 -16.00
CA ARG A 34 -24.28 -8.53 -15.11
C ARG A 34 -23.76 -7.81 -13.86
N CYS A 35 -24.39 -6.71 -13.50
CA CYS A 35 -24.05 -5.94 -12.30
C CYS A 35 -24.25 -6.77 -11.03
N GLY A 36 -23.55 -6.40 -9.96
CA GLY A 36 -23.50 -7.11 -8.69
C GLY A 36 -24.87 -7.24 -8.02
N ASN A 37 -25.72 -6.24 -8.19
CA ASN A 37 -27.12 -6.23 -7.76
C ASN A 37 -28.03 -7.13 -8.61
N ARG A 38 -27.52 -7.71 -9.70
CA ARG A 38 -28.22 -8.64 -10.58
C ARG A 38 -29.37 -8.02 -11.38
N LEU A 39 -29.52 -6.71 -11.38
CA LEU A 39 -30.64 -5.97 -11.98
C LEU A 39 -30.32 -5.35 -13.34
N THR A 40 -29.07 -5.00 -13.60
CA THR A 40 -28.64 -4.34 -14.84
C THR A 40 -27.47 -5.08 -15.49
N CYS A 41 -27.26 -4.83 -16.79
CA CYS A 41 -26.13 -5.34 -17.55
C CYS A 41 -25.28 -4.16 -18.02
N VAL A 42 -23.97 -4.30 -17.90
CA VAL A 42 -22.98 -3.32 -18.37
C VAL A 42 -22.20 -3.93 -19.53
N ASP A 43 -21.81 -3.09 -20.49
CA ASP A 43 -20.98 -3.53 -21.62
C ASP A 43 -19.56 -3.82 -21.11
N ASN A 44 -18.90 -4.86 -21.61
CA ASN A 44 -17.54 -5.20 -21.20
C ASN A 44 -16.52 -4.04 -21.38
N GLN A 45 -16.77 -3.11 -22.30
CA GLN A 45 -15.92 -1.92 -22.52
C GLN A 45 -16.15 -0.80 -21.51
N ARG A 46 -17.32 -0.82 -20.85
CA ARG A 46 -17.75 0.14 -19.83
C ARG A 46 -17.40 -0.31 -18.41
N VAL A 47 -17.03 -1.57 -18.22
CA VAL A 47 -16.47 -2.04 -16.96
C VAL A 47 -15.12 -1.35 -16.72
N CYS A 48 -14.98 -0.74 -15.54
CA CYS A 48 -13.79 0.00 -15.14
C CYS A 48 -13.45 1.19 -16.04
N ASP A 49 -14.42 1.79 -16.73
CA ASP A 49 -14.16 2.92 -17.63
C ASP A 49 -14.01 4.26 -16.88
N GLY A 50 -14.25 4.25 -15.56
CA GLY A 50 -14.21 5.40 -14.67
C GLY A 50 -15.58 6.02 -14.43
N ASN A 51 -16.63 5.50 -15.06
CA ASN A 51 -18.01 5.91 -14.87
C ASN A 51 -18.81 4.81 -14.17
N LYS A 52 -19.77 5.23 -13.34
CA LYS A 52 -20.70 4.30 -12.70
C LYS A 52 -21.84 3.97 -13.66
N ASP A 53 -21.75 2.83 -14.34
CA ASP A 53 -22.77 2.26 -15.21
C ASP A 53 -23.67 1.22 -14.51
N CYS A 54 -23.18 0.56 -13.47
CA CYS A 54 -24.03 -0.25 -12.59
C CYS A 54 -24.64 0.61 -11.47
N ASP A 55 -25.93 0.44 -11.19
CA ASP A 55 -26.62 1.16 -10.09
C ASP A 55 -25.96 0.91 -8.73
N ASP A 56 -25.39 -0.27 -8.51
CA ASP A 56 -24.64 -0.62 -7.30
C ASP A 56 -23.15 -0.27 -7.36
N GLY A 57 -22.62 0.11 -8.54
CA GLY A 57 -21.20 0.45 -8.74
C GLY A 57 -20.26 -0.75 -8.81
N SER A 58 -20.79 -1.96 -9.06
CA SER A 58 -19.99 -3.20 -9.12
C SER A 58 -19.00 -3.25 -10.28
N ASP A 59 -19.20 -2.39 -11.28
CA ASP A 59 -18.40 -2.18 -12.48
C ASP A 59 -17.11 -1.39 -12.23
N GLU A 60 -17.05 -0.59 -11.16
CA GLU A 60 -15.89 0.26 -10.83
C GLU A 60 -15.15 -0.22 -9.57
N VAL A 61 -15.24 -1.51 -9.25
CA VAL A 61 -14.59 -2.08 -8.05
C VAL A 61 -13.06 -2.15 -8.26
N PRO A 62 -12.24 -1.52 -7.38
CA PRO A 62 -10.79 -1.39 -7.60
C PRO A 62 -10.04 -2.71 -7.87
N LEU A 63 -10.41 -3.78 -7.15
CA LEU A 63 -9.80 -5.10 -7.33
C LEU A 63 -10.06 -5.70 -8.73
N MET A 64 -11.22 -5.39 -9.32
CA MET A 64 -11.53 -5.81 -10.69
C MET A 64 -10.81 -4.93 -11.71
N CYS A 65 -10.77 -3.61 -11.47
CA CYS A 65 -10.16 -2.66 -12.38
C CYS A 65 -8.63 -2.79 -12.47
N GLN A 66 -7.98 -3.31 -11.43
CA GLN A 66 -6.55 -3.69 -11.49
C GLN A 66 -6.24 -4.73 -12.57
N VAL A 67 -7.19 -5.62 -12.89
CA VAL A 67 -6.99 -6.69 -13.90
C VAL A 67 -7.62 -6.35 -15.24
N TRP A 68 -8.75 -5.63 -15.21
CA TRP A 68 -9.49 -5.27 -16.42
C TRP A 68 -8.70 -4.32 -17.34
N HIS A 69 -7.76 -3.54 -16.78
CA HIS A 69 -6.89 -2.60 -17.51
C HIS A 69 -5.50 -3.13 -17.87
N VAL A 70 -5.25 -4.44 -17.75
CA VAL A 70 -3.87 -4.97 -17.76
C VAL A 70 -3.13 -4.81 -19.10
N SER A 71 -3.81 -4.53 -20.21
CA SER A 71 -3.14 -4.36 -21.50
C SER A 71 -3.21 -2.92 -22.01
N SER A 72 -2.09 -2.19 -21.91
CA SER A 72 -1.87 -0.95 -22.68
C SER A 72 -1.77 -1.20 -24.19
N ARG A 73 -1.84 -2.47 -24.64
CA ARG A 73 -1.69 -2.91 -26.04
C ARG A 73 -3.00 -3.30 -26.71
N CYS A 74 -4.12 -3.33 -25.98
CA CYS A 74 -5.43 -3.72 -26.49
C CYS A 74 -6.51 -2.74 -26.05
N SER A 75 -7.64 -2.73 -26.75
CA SER A 75 -8.80 -1.93 -26.35
C SER A 75 -9.40 -2.45 -25.03
N ARG A 76 -10.11 -1.58 -24.29
CA ARG A 76 -10.83 -1.97 -23.06
C ARG A 76 -11.70 -3.22 -23.29
N GLY A 77 -11.67 -4.14 -22.34
CA GLY A 77 -12.36 -5.44 -22.44
C GLY A 77 -11.61 -6.53 -23.22
N GLN A 78 -10.35 -6.29 -23.62
CA GLN A 78 -9.50 -7.27 -24.29
C GLN A 78 -8.20 -7.56 -23.52
N VAL A 79 -7.70 -8.79 -23.67
CA VAL A 79 -6.41 -9.22 -23.09
C VAL A 79 -5.43 -9.51 -24.23
N TYR A 80 -4.19 -9.05 -24.08
CA TYR A 80 -3.12 -9.39 -25.00
C TYR A 80 -2.63 -10.82 -24.71
N LYS A 81 -2.82 -11.73 -25.67
CA LYS A 81 -2.27 -13.09 -25.57
C LYS A 81 -0.90 -13.11 -26.21
N ASP A 82 0.15 -13.20 -25.39
CA ASP A 82 1.50 -13.49 -25.87
C ASP A 82 1.53 -14.88 -26.54
N ASN A 83 2.22 -14.99 -27.67
CA ASN A 83 2.43 -16.28 -28.31
C ASN A 83 3.52 -17.05 -27.54
N PRO A 84 3.20 -18.18 -26.88
CA PRO A 84 4.14 -18.89 -26.03
C PRO A 84 5.31 -19.53 -26.81
N ASN A 85 5.24 -19.59 -28.15
CA ASN A 85 6.26 -20.23 -28.99
C ASN A 85 7.29 -19.27 -29.60
N LYS A 86 7.47 -18.05 -29.09
CA LYS A 86 8.43 -17.10 -29.67
C LYS A 86 9.56 -16.72 -28.71
N PHE A 87 10.68 -17.42 -28.85
CA PHE A 87 11.97 -17.04 -28.28
C PHE A 87 12.59 -15.96 -29.19
N TYR A 88 12.85 -14.78 -28.62
CA TYR A 88 13.44 -13.56 -29.21
C TYR A 88 12.61 -12.76 -30.25
N GLY A 89 12.21 -11.54 -29.86
CA GLY A 89 12.27 -10.35 -30.72
C GLY A 89 11.25 -10.19 -31.86
N GLY A 90 9.95 -10.26 -31.58
CA GLY A 90 8.95 -9.68 -32.50
C GLY A 90 7.52 -9.82 -32.01
N ALA A 91 6.80 -8.70 -31.87
CA ALA A 91 5.41 -8.68 -31.42
C ALA A 91 4.51 -9.48 -32.38
N SER A 92 4.04 -10.64 -31.93
CA SER A 92 2.96 -11.36 -32.58
C SER A 92 2.13 -12.06 -31.51
N GLY A 93 1.66 -11.28 -30.55
CA GLY A 93 0.50 -11.60 -29.73
C GLY A 93 -0.75 -10.91 -30.31
N ALA A 94 -1.93 -11.47 -30.04
CA ALA A 94 -3.20 -10.94 -30.52
C ALA A 94 -4.08 -10.52 -29.33
N CYS A 95 -4.84 -9.43 -29.52
CA CYS A 95 -5.88 -9.04 -28.58
C CYS A 95 -7.06 -9.99 -28.73
N THR A 96 -7.50 -10.58 -27.63
CA THR A 96 -8.68 -11.45 -27.58
C THR A 96 -9.63 -10.93 -26.52
N VAL A 97 -10.93 -11.14 -26.70
CA VAL A 97 -11.94 -10.71 -25.73
C VAL A 97 -11.69 -11.48 -24.43
N PHE A 98 -11.87 -10.81 -23.29
CA PHE A 98 -11.57 -11.40 -21.97
C PHE A 98 -12.29 -12.75 -21.74
N THR A 99 -13.50 -12.92 -22.27
CA THR A 99 -14.24 -14.19 -22.25
C THR A 99 -13.51 -15.34 -22.96
N ASP A 100 -12.98 -15.07 -24.15
CA ASP A 100 -12.28 -16.06 -24.97
C ASP A 100 -10.92 -16.40 -24.37
N TYR A 101 -10.26 -15.42 -23.77
CA TYR A 101 -9.04 -15.62 -22.99
C TYR A 101 -9.26 -16.60 -21.83
N CYS A 102 -10.34 -16.41 -21.07
CA CYS A 102 -10.65 -17.25 -19.91
C CYS A 102 -11.14 -18.65 -20.27
N ASN A 103 -11.83 -18.82 -21.40
CA ASN A 103 -12.29 -20.13 -21.86
C ASN A 103 -11.16 -21.04 -22.36
N ASN A 104 -10.05 -20.44 -22.86
CA ASN A 104 -8.97 -21.19 -23.52
C ASN A 104 -7.74 -21.44 -22.63
N ASN A 105 -7.62 -20.76 -21.49
CA ASN A 105 -6.49 -20.93 -20.57
C ASN A 105 -6.95 -21.44 -19.19
N ARG A 106 -6.49 -22.63 -18.80
CA ARG A 106 -6.69 -23.15 -17.44
C ARG A 106 -5.74 -22.44 -16.46
N TYR A 107 -6.06 -21.23 -16.04
CA TYR A 107 -5.37 -20.56 -14.94
C TYR A 107 -5.85 -21.11 -13.58
N GLY A 108 -4.94 -21.31 -12.64
CA GLY A 108 -5.27 -21.73 -11.28
C GLY A 108 -6.08 -20.66 -10.52
N SER A 109 -7.04 -21.10 -9.71
CA SER A 109 -7.96 -20.28 -8.88
C SER A 109 -7.26 -19.28 -7.93
N SER A 110 -5.96 -19.46 -7.67
CA SER A 110 -5.19 -18.67 -6.71
C SER A 110 -4.64 -17.36 -7.26
N THR A 111 -4.49 -17.20 -8.58
CA THR A 111 -3.94 -15.98 -9.18
C THR A 111 -5.03 -14.92 -9.39
N ILE A 112 -4.66 -13.64 -9.36
CA ILE A 112 -5.61 -12.53 -9.58
C ILE A 112 -6.28 -12.66 -10.96
N ILE A 113 -5.55 -13.14 -11.97
CA ILE A 113 -6.07 -13.46 -13.32
C ILE A 113 -7.06 -14.63 -13.27
N GLY A 114 -6.76 -15.70 -12.53
CA GLY A 114 -7.66 -16.85 -12.36
C GLY A 114 -8.98 -16.50 -11.66
N LYS A 115 -8.92 -15.68 -10.59
CA LYS A 115 -10.11 -15.17 -9.88
C LYS A 115 -10.96 -14.27 -10.78
N THR A 116 -10.32 -13.45 -11.62
CA THR A 116 -11.03 -12.60 -12.59
C THR A 116 -11.67 -13.42 -13.70
N CYS A 117 -11.02 -14.50 -14.16
CA CYS A 117 -11.62 -15.43 -15.12
C CYS A 117 -12.83 -16.18 -14.56
N GLN A 118 -12.84 -16.52 -13.27
CA GLN A 118 -14.03 -17.10 -12.63
C GLN A 118 -15.23 -16.14 -12.68
N ILE A 119 -14.98 -14.84 -12.47
CA ILE A 119 -16.01 -13.80 -12.51
C ILE A 119 -16.56 -13.60 -13.93
N VAL A 120 -15.68 -13.55 -14.94
CA VAL A 120 -16.10 -13.37 -16.34
C VAL A 120 -16.83 -14.59 -16.89
N VAL A 121 -16.37 -15.81 -16.58
CA VAL A 121 -17.08 -17.05 -16.96
C VAL A 121 -18.44 -17.13 -16.26
N SER A 122 -18.56 -16.62 -15.03
CA SER A 122 -19.84 -16.54 -14.33
C SER A 122 -20.79 -15.44 -14.84
N GLN A 123 -20.32 -14.58 -15.77
CA GLN A 123 -21.04 -13.42 -16.34
C GLN A 123 -21.67 -12.49 -15.30
N GLN A 124 -21.12 -12.47 -14.08
CA GLN A 124 -21.71 -11.81 -12.92
C GLN A 124 -20.62 -11.08 -12.15
N LEU A 125 -20.72 -9.75 -12.11
CA LEU A 125 -19.87 -8.92 -11.27
C LEU A 125 -20.15 -9.23 -9.79
N PRO A 126 -19.12 -9.16 -8.93
CA PRO A 126 -19.31 -9.33 -7.50
C PRO A 126 -20.24 -8.23 -6.95
N PRO A 127 -21.20 -8.56 -6.08
CA PRO A 127 -21.99 -7.53 -5.41
C PRO A 127 -21.09 -6.61 -4.60
N VAL A 128 -21.38 -5.31 -4.62
CA VAL A 128 -20.65 -4.31 -3.82
C VAL A 128 -20.77 -4.59 -2.32
N LYS A 129 -21.78 -5.36 -1.91
CA LYS A 129 -21.91 -5.96 -0.58
C LYS A 129 -20.89 -7.09 -0.35
N SER A 130 -19.58 -6.77 -0.38
CA SER A 130 -18.49 -7.44 0.36
C SER A 130 -17.08 -7.20 -0.23
N GLN A 131 -16.81 -6.06 -0.87
CA GLN A 131 -15.45 -5.73 -1.36
C GLN A 131 -14.86 -4.51 -0.62
N VAL A 132 -14.78 -4.66 0.70
CA VAL A 132 -13.60 -4.23 1.46
C VAL A 132 -13.29 -5.36 2.43
N LYS A 133 -12.61 -6.42 1.97
CA LYS A 133 -11.66 -7.11 2.86
C LYS A 133 -10.31 -6.41 2.70
N ARG A 134 -10.27 -5.16 3.15
CA ARG A 134 -9.12 -4.66 3.94
C ARG A 134 -8.91 -5.73 5.02
N SER A 135 -7.68 -6.01 5.43
CA SER A 135 -7.45 -6.72 6.69
C SER A 135 -8.44 -6.15 7.71
N VAL A 136 -9.43 -6.96 8.10
CA VAL A 136 -10.52 -6.47 8.94
C VAL A 136 -9.88 -6.31 10.29
N LEU A 137 -9.50 -5.08 10.56
CA LEU A 137 -9.18 -4.62 11.88
C LEU A 137 -10.32 -5.08 12.79
N THR A 138 -9.98 -5.79 13.87
CA THR A 138 -10.98 -6.27 14.84
C THR A 138 -11.79 -5.08 15.36
N SER A 139 -12.98 -5.30 15.94
CA SER A 139 -13.78 -4.22 16.53
C SER A 139 -12.92 -3.32 17.42
N GLY A 140 -12.02 -3.90 18.23
CA GLY A 140 -11.06 -3.14 19.03
C GLY A 140 -10.03 -2.33 18.24
N GLN A 141 -9.56 -2.81 17.09
CA GLN A 141 -8.67 -2.06 16.21
C GLN A 141 -9.40 -0.98 15.40
N VAL A 142 -10.68 -1.20 15.05
CA VAL A 142 -11.54 -0.18 14.46
C VAL A 142 -11.84 0.89 15.49
N ASP A 143 -12.16 0.52 16.73
CA ASP A 143 -12.39 1.46 17.83
C ASP A 143 -11.12 2.26 18.17
N LEU A 144 -9.94 1.62 18.15
CA LEU A 144 -8.64 2.29 18.29
C LEU A 144 -8.37 3.26 17.13
N LEU A 145 -8.64 2.85 15.89
CA LEU A 145 -8.51 3.71 14.71
C LEU A 145 -9.51 4.86 14.73
N SER A 146 -10.76 4.60 15.11
CA SER A 146 -11.81 5.61 15.24
C SER A 146 -11.51 6.58 16.37
N ALA A 147 -10.96 6.10 17.49
CA ALA A 147 -10.49 6.95 18.58
C ALA A 147 -9.27 7.78 18.17
N ALA A 148 -8.30 7.17 17.45
CA ALA A 148 -7.14 7.88 16.92
C ALA A 148 -7.52 8.92 15.85
N VAL A 149 -8.50 8.60 14.99
CA VAL A 149 -9.06 9.52 13.98
C VAL A 149 -9.88 10.63 14.63
N ASN A 150 -10.70 10.33 15.67
CA ASN A 150 -11.46 11.34 16.41
C ASN A 150 -10.56 12.24 17.27
N SER A 151 -9.46 11.73 17.83
CA SER A 151 -8.49 12.55 18.57
C SER A 151 -7.63 13.44 17.67
N THR A 152 -7.46 13.09 16.40
CA THR A 152 -6.78 13.91 15.38
C THR A 152 -7.72 14.73 14.49
N LEU A 153 -9.03 14.66 14.72
CA LEU A 153 -10.05 15.32 13.88
C LEU A 153 -10.00 16.85 13.94
N HIS A 154 -9.23 17.42 14.86
CA HIS A 154 -8.76 18.81 14.79
C HIS A 154 -7.60 19.02 15.76
N HIS A 155 -6.37 18.99 15.27
CA HIS A 155 -5.26 19.66 15.92
C HIS A 155 -5.06 21.00 15.21
N GLU A 156 -4.98 22.12 15.92
CA GLU A 156 -4.87 23.45 15.28
C GLU A 156 -3.64 23.58 14.36
N THR A 157 -2.62 22.72 14.54
CA THR A 157 -1.36 22.76 13.77
C THR A 157 -1.09 21.58 12.81
N CYS A 158 -1.77 20.43 12.90
CA CYS A 158 -1.51 19.29 12.01
C CYS A 158 -2.80 18.67 11.44
N PRO A 159 -2.81 18.23 10.16
CA PRO A 159 -3.95 17.52 9.56
C PRO A 159 -4.22 16.17 10.21
N MET A 160 -5.42 15.63 9.96
CA MET A 160 -5.80 14.28 10.41
C MET A 160 -4.74 13.22 10.05
N LEU A 161 -4.53 12.25 10.95
CA LEU A 161 -3.50 11.19 10.92
C LEU A 161 -2.08 11.62 11.29
N TYR A 162 -1.81 12.91 11.48
CA TYR A 162 -0.50 13.38 11.91
C TYR A 162 -0.50 13.85 13.37
N THR A 163 0.58 13.53 14.06
CA THR A 163 0.91 14.01 15.40
C THR A 163 1.92 15.16 15.29
N HIS A 164 1.68 16.24 16.03
CA HIS A 164 2.60 17.36 16.09
C HIS A 164 3.82 17.03 16.98
N LEU A 165 5.02 17.01 16.39
CA LEU A 165 6.30 16.75 17.07
C LEU A 165 7.32 17.81 16.68
N GLY A 166 7.65 18.70 17.64
CA GLY A 166 8.48 19.87 17.36
C GLY A 166 7.81 20.79 16.34
N ASN A 167 8.45 21.03 15.21
CA ASN A 167 7.91 21.81 14.09
C ASN A 167 7.38 20.94 12.94
N HIS A 168 7.24 19.63 13.16
CA HIS A 168 6.87 18.67 12.13
C HIS A 168 5.56 17.97 12.48
N CYS A 169 4.78 17.66 11.44
CA CYS A 169 3.64 16.77 11.54
C CYS A 169 4.11 15.37 11.11
N VAL A 170 4.03 14.40 12.01
CA VAL A 170 4.55 13.03 11.82
C VAL A 170 3.46 12.00 12.04
N ALA A 171 3.39 10.99 11.17
CA ALA A 171 2.39 9.94 11.24
C ALA A 171 3.03 8.55 11.39
N PHE A 172 2.64 7.85 12.46
CA PHE A 172 3.16 6.53 12.84
C PHE A 172 2.14 5.44 12.46
N PHE A 173 2.38 4.68 11.38
CA PHE A 173 1.41 3.70 10.88
C PHE A 173 1.73 2.26 11.28
N SER A 174 1.57 1.92 12.57
CA SER A 174 1.91 0.59 13.10
C SER A 174 1.01 -0.56 12.66
N LEU A 175 -0.14 -0.28 12.04
CA LEU A 175 -1.18 -1.29 11.77
C LEU A 175 -0.97 -2.06 10.47
N ALA A 176 -0.03 -1.62 9.63
CA ALA A 176 0.33 -2.29 8.39
C ALA A 176 1.85 -2.30 8.23
N GLN A 177 2.37 -3.44 7.76
CA GLN A 177 3.77 -3.60 7.39
C GLN A 177 3.82 -3.90 5.89
N VAL A 178 4.64 -3.15 5.17
CA VAL A 178 4.75 -3.20 3.71
C VAL A 178 6.21 -3.03 3.29
N PRO A 179 6.59 -3.39 2.06
CA PRO A 179 7.92 -3.09 1.56
C PRO A 179 8.12 -1.58 1.40
N TRP A 180 9.39 -1.16 1.36
CA TRP A 180 9.78 0.24 1.35
C TRP A 180 9.13 1.07 0.23
N PRO A 181 9.07 0.63 -1.05
CA PRO A 181 8.45 1.44 -2.10
C PRO A 181 6.94 1.63 -1.86
N GLU A 182 6.23 0.62 -1.35
CA GLU A 182 4.83 0.73 -0.97
C GLU A 182 4.64 1.65 0.25
N ALA A 183 5.53 1.60 1.23
CA ALA A 183 5.52 2.49 2.39
C ALA A 183 5.65 3.96 1.95
N ARG A 184 6.56 4.23 1.02
CA ARG A 184 6.73 5.55 0.42
C ARG A 184 5.49 6.00 -0.32
N GLN A 185 4.94 5.14 -1.18
CA GLN A 185 3.72 5.45 -1.94
C GLN A 185 2.53 5.73 -1.00
N PHE A 186 2.46 5.04 0.13
CA PHE A 186 1.48 5.29 1.17
C PHE A 186 1.66 6.68 1.81
N CYS A 187 2.88 7.05 2.23
CA CYS A 187 3.12 8.39 2.77
C CYS A 187 2.75 9.50 1.78
N LYS A 188 3.02 9.28 0.48
CA LYS A 188 2.61 10.20 -0.59
C LYS A 188 1.10 10.33 -0.76
N SER A 189 0.33 9.27 -0.51
CA SER A 189 -1.13 9.32 -0.63
C SER A 189 -1.82 10.09 0.50
N ILE A 190 -1.09 10.36 1.59
CA ILE A 190 -1.53 11.17 2.72
C ILE A 190 -0.79 12.52 2.80
N TYR A 191 -0.35 13.05 1.64
CA TYR A 191 0.29 14.37 1.49
C TYR A 191 1.67 14.52 2.17
N GLY A 192 2.32 13.41 2.52
CA GLY A 192 3.67 13.39 3.09
C GLY A 192 4.68 12.66 2.20
N ASP A 193 5.82 12.33 2.77
CA ASP A 193 6.77 11.32 2.26
C ASP A 193 7.36 10.55 3.46
N LEU A 194 8.19 9.53 3.23
CA LEU A 194 8.90 8.87 4.33
C LEU A 194 9.83 9.88 5.01
N ILE A 195 9.92 9.78 6.34
CA ILE A 195 10.68 10.73 7.15
C ILE A 195 12.19 10.72 6.80
N SER A 196 12.77 11.91 6.73
CA SER A 196 14.22 12.14 6.70
C SER A 196 14.62 12.91 7.96
N PHE A 197 15.89 12.78 8.36
CA PHE A 197 16.44 13.51 9.50
C PHE A 197 17.53 14.46 9.03
N ASP A 198 17.22 15.75 9.09
CA ASP A 198 18.14 16.88 8.90
C ASP A 198 18.56 17.51 10.23
N ASP A 199 17.75 17.35 11.28
CA ASP A 199 18.03 17.82 12.65
C ASP A 199 18.06 16.67 13.67
N ILE A 200 19.12 16.66 14.48
CA ILE A 200 19.29 15.73 15.61
C ILE A 200 18.20 15.90 16.67
N ASN A 201 17.71 17.13 16.89
CA ASN A 201 16.64 17.36 17.86
C ASN A 201 15.34 16.72 17.38
N PHE A 202 15.07 16.79 16.07
CA PHE A 202 13.91 16.14 15.48
C PHE A 202 13.98 14.61 15.63
N TYR A 203 15.14 14.02 15.36
CA TYR A 203 15.38 12.60 15.63
C TYR A 203 15.17 12.23 17.10
N GLY A 204 15.66 13.06 18.03
CA GLY A 204 15.44 12.91 19.47
C GLY A 204 13.95 12.93 19.85
N ASN A 205 13.17 13.86 19.29
CA ASN A 205 11.73 13.94 19.54
C ASN A 205 10.98 12.67 19.08
N ILE A 206 11.37 12.10 17.93
CA ILE A 206 10.82 10.81 17.46
C ILE A 206 11.17 9.69 18.44
N HIS A 207 12.43 9.62 18.88
CA HIS A 207 12.90 8.61 19.81
C HIS A 207 12.14 8.63 21.14
N GLU A 208 11.99 9.83 21.70
CA GLU A 208 11.24 10.08 22.94
C GLU A 208 9.78 9.67 22.77
N TYR A 209 9.13 10.11 21.68
CA TYR A 209 7.74 9.75 21.41
C TYR A 209 7.53 8.23 21.30
N LEU A 210 8.40 7.52 20.57
CA LEU A 210 8.31 6.06 20.43
C LEU A 210 8.44 5.34 21.78
N LYS A 211 9.33 5.82 22.65
CA LYS A 211 9.55 5.27 23.99
C LYS A 211 8.39 5.55 24.94
N GLU A 212 7.96 6.80 25.04
CA GLU A 212 6.90 7.21 25.96
C GLU A 212 5.59 6.49 25.66
N ASN A 213 5.28 6.34 24.37
CA ASN A 213 4.10 5.63 23.89
C ASN A 213 4.31 4.11 23.77
N GLN A 214 5.47 3.59 24.18
CA GLN A 214 5.80 2.16 24.22
C GLN A 214 5.58 1.45 22.87
N LEU A 215 5.90 2.13 21.77
CA LEU A 215 5.66 1.65 20.42
C LEU A 215 6.76 0.68 19.99
N THR A 216 6.52 -0.62 20.06
CA THR A 216 7.53 -1.64 19.70
C THR A 216 7.59 -1.96 18.20
N THR A 217 7.04 -1.09 17.35
CA THR A 217 6.95 -1.34 15.91
C THR A 217 8.22 -0.84 15.20
N ASP A 218 8.62 -1.56 14.16
CA ASP A 218 9.73 -1.15 13.29
C ASP A 218 9.20 -0.30 12.13
N TYR A 219 9.91 0.79 11.82
CA TYR A 219 9.47 1.75 10.82
C TYR A 219 10.48 1.98 9.71
N TRP A 220 9.98 2.12 8.49
CA TRP A 220 10.74 2.60 7.34
C TRP A 220 11.02 4.10 7.45
N LEU A 221 12.26 4.48 7.10
CA LEU A 221 12.67 5.87 6.88
C LEU A 221 12.84 6.15 5.38
N GLY A 222 13.04 7.41 5.01
CA GLY A 222 13.29 7.83 3.63
C GLY A 222 14.68 7.50 3.09
N GLY A 223 15.56 6.90 3.88
CA GLY A 223 16.94 6.61 3.49
C GLY A 223 17.06 5.39 2.56
N ARG A 224 17.94 5.47 1.57
CA ARG A 224 18.28 4.35 0.68
C ARG A 224 19.73 4.44 0.19
N TYR A 225 20.29 3.33 -0.26
CA TYR A 225 21.56 3.36 -0.98
C TYR A 225 21.35 3.82 -2.42
N ASP A 226 22.06 4.86 -2.82
CA ASP A 226 22.11 5.39 -4.18
C ASP A 226 23.44 5.04 -4.85
N MET A 227 23.35 4.48 -6.06
CA MET A 227 24.51 4.05 -6.84
C MET A 227 25.19 5.22 -7.54
N ASP A 228 24.45 6.28 -7.89
CA ASP A 228 24.97 7.41 -8.65
C ASP A 228 25.86 8.28 -7.76
N SER A 229 25.42 8.56 -6.53
CA SER A 229 26.24 9.21 -5.49
C SER A 229 27.17 8.24 -4.75
N ASN A 230 27.06 6.93 -5.00
CA ASN A 230 27.78 5.86 -4.31
C ASN A 230 27.70 5.97 -2.77
N GLY A 231 26.51 6.29 -2.26
CA GLY A 231 26.30 6.67 -0.87
C GLY A 231 24.87 6.43 -0.38
N TRP A 232 24.69 6.56 0.92
CA TRP A 232 23.34 6.57 1.51
C TRP A 232 22.77 7.97 1.39
N THR A 233 21.58 8.09 0.79
CA THR A 233 20.91 9.38 0.56
C THR A 233 19.48 9.36 1.08
N TRP A 234 19.02 10.54 1.47
CA TRP A 234 17.62 10.81 1.73
C TRP A 234 16.84 10.96 0.41
N LEU A 235 15.53 11.15 0.52
CA LEU A 235 14.62 11.21 -0.63
C LEU A 235 14.77 12.47 -1.50
N ASP A 236 15.44 13.50 -0.98
CA ASP A 236 15.79 14.76 -1.64
C ASP A 236 17.22 14.73 -2.19
N ASP A 237 17.83 13.54 -2.27
CA ASP A 237 19.21 13.29 -2.70
C ASP A 237 20.28 13.92 -1.80
N SER A 238 19.90 14.49 -0.65
CA SER A 238 20.86 14.91 0.37
C SER A 238 21.53 13.69 1.01
N PRO A 239 22.82 13.77 1.37
CA PRO A 239 23.54 12.64 1.91
C PRO A 239 23.10 12.34 3.35
N MET A 240 22.97 11.06 3.67
CA MET A 240 22.65 10.62 5.02
C MET A 240 23.89 10.67 5.92
N PRO A 241 23.81 11.31 7.10
CA PRO A 241 24.89 11.22 8.09
C PRO A 241 25.07 9.75 8.53
N LEU A 242 26.30 9.25 8.43
CA LEU A 242 26.65 7.90 8.86
C LEU A 242 27.22 7.92 10.27
N GLY A 243 26.89 6.90 11.06
CA GLY A 243 27.38 6.74 12.43
C GLY A 243 26.56 7.45 13.49
N SER A 244 27.22 7.76 14.60
CA SER A 244 26.59 8.42 15.76
C SER A 244 26.02 9.78 15.37
N PRO A 245 24.82 10.15 15.85
CA PRO A 245 24.00 9.43 16.82
C PRO A 245 22.98 8.47 16.21
N TYR A 246 22.86 8.41 14.88
CA TYR A 246 21.71 7.80 14.22
C TYR A 246 21.83 6.28 14.12
N TRP A 247 22.99 5.76 13.71
CA TRP A 247 23.13 4.36 13.32
C TRP A 247 23.38 3.42 14.49
N ALA A 248 22.74 2.25 14.44
CA ALA A 248 22.87 1.22 15.45
C ALA A 248 24.31 0.69 15.54
N GLU A 249 24.73 0.37 16.77
CA GLU A 249 25.98 -0.34 17.00
C GLU A 249 25.83 -1.81 16.56
N ARG A 250 26.79 -2.29 15.77
CA ARG A 250 26.87 -3.70 15.37
C ARG A 250 28.23 -4.27 15.68
N TYR A 251 28.27 -5.53 16.08
CA TYR A 251 29.51 -6.27 16.26
C TYR A 251 30.20 -6.54 14.92
N SER A 252 31.52 -6.42 14.91
CA SER A 252 32.40 -6.79 13.80
C SER A 252 33.46 -7.76 14.31
N SER A 253 33.63 -8.89 13.63
CA SER A 253 34.72 -9.83 13.90
C SER A 253 36.08 -9.25 13.54
N SER A 254 36.12 -8.30 12.61
CA SER A 254 37.32 -7.60 12.21
C SER A 254 37.52 -6.39 13.10
N CYS A 255 38.76 -6.19 13.52
CA CYS A 255 39.17 -5.02 14.27
C CYS A 255 39.11 -3.79 13.34
N VAL A 256 38.22 -2.84 13.63
CA VAL A 256 38.06 -1.63 12.82
C VAL A 256 38.69 -0.44 13.55
N PRO A 257 39.81 0.11 13.04
CA PRO A 257 40.33 1.36 13.54
C PRO A 257 39.46 2.50 13.01
N ARG A 258 39.07 3.44 13.87
CA ARG A 258 38.24 4.58 13.45
C ARG A 258 39.12 5.74 13.01
N ALA A 259 38.79 6.29 11.84
CA ALA A 259 39.28 7.60 11.45
C ALA A 259 38.70 8.69 12.34
N LEU A 260 39.35 9.84 12.32
CA LEU A 260 38.76 11.06 12.85
C LEU A 260 37.44 11.34 12.10
N PRO A 261 36.43 11.92 12.75
CA PRO A 261 35.18 12.27 12.09
C PRO A 261 35.48 13.10 10.84
N SER A 262 35.25 12.53 9.65
CA SER A 262 35.33 13.28 8.41
C SER A 262 34.05 14.11 8.29
N GLY A 263 34.22 15.40 7.99
CA GLY A 263 33.09 16.29 7.67
C GLY A 263 32.54 16.07 6.26
N ASP A 264 33.08 15.12 5.50
CA ASP A 264 32.65 14.79 4.14
C ASP A 264 31.63 13.65 4.15
N PRO A 265 30.36 13.91 3.81
CA PRO A 265 29.30 12.92 3.84
C PRO A 265 29.27 12.02 2.58
N PHE A 266 30.10 12.29 1.57
CA PHE A 266 30.13 11.54 0.30
C PHE A 266 31.28 10.53 0.23
N ASN A 267 32.36 10.75 0.97
CA ASN A 267 33.50 9.84 1.02
C ASN A 267 33.38 8.86 2.20
N GLY A 268 33.99 7.68 2.04
CA GLY A 268 34.23 6.78 3.17
C GLY A 268 35.06 7.50 4.25
N PRO A 269 34.99 7.07 5.52
CA PRO A 269 35.84 7.68 6.56
C PRO A 269 37.30 7.64 6.10
N ASP A 270 38.07 8.68 6.43
CA ASP A 270 39.51 8.72 6.16
C ASP A 270 40.19 7.43 6.67
N GLU A 271 41.39 7.12 6.18
CA GLU A 271 42.13 6.01 6.80
C GLU A 271 42.46 6.37 8.25
N ALA A 272 42.27 5.41 9.16
CA ALA A 272 42.54 5.64 10.57
C ALA A 272 44.04 5.92 10.78
N PRO A 273 44.40 6.90 11.63
CA PRO A 273 45.80 7.24 11.84
C PRO A 273 46.58 6.04 12.41
N PRO A 274 47.88 5.93 12.10
CA PRO A 274 48.72 4.87 12.64
C PRO A 274 48.64 4.82 14.17
N GLY A 275 48.28 3.65 14.72
CA GLY A 275 48.13 3.46 16.17
C GLY A 275 46.77 3.86 16.75
N ALA A 276 45.77 4.17 15.91
CA ALA A 276 44.40 4.39 16.37
C ALA A 276 43.88 3.19 17.19
N PRO A 277 43.16 3.44 18.30
CA PRO A 277 42.51 2.38 19.06
C PRO A 277 41.53 1.65 18.15
N CYS A 278 41.53 0.33 18.28
CA CYS A 278 40.80 -0.55 17.40
C CYS A 278 39.61 -1.16 18.13
N TYR A 279 38.47 -1.23 17.44
CA TYR A 279 37.20 -1.62 18.02
C TYR A 279 36.56 -2.75 17.22
N ASN A 280 35.89 -3.68 17.92
CA ASN A 280 35.14 -4.78 17.31
C ASN A 280 33.66 -4.42 17.10
N TYR A 281 33.37 -3.14 16.85
CA TYR A 281 32.03 -2.68 16.55
C TYR A 281 32.04 -1.55 15.53
N LEU A 282 30.91 -1.36 14.85
CA LEU A 282 30.68 -0.37 13.82
C LEU A 282 29.35 0.34 14.08
N GLN A 283 29.28 1.63 13.83
CA GLN A 283 28.03 2.38 13.72
C GLN A 283 27.93 2.86 12.29
N ALA A 284 27.41 2.00 11.44
CA ALA A 284 27.31 2.24 10.00
C ALA A 284 26.45 1.14 9.38
N PRO A 285 25.84 1.41 8.22
CA PRO A 285 25.13 0.39 7.47
C PRO A 285 26.00 -0.84 7.21
N LYS A 286 25.40 -2.02 7.27
CA LYS A 286 26.01 -3.32 6.99
C LYS A 286 26.34 -3.48 5.52
N GLN A 287 25.44 -3.07 4.64
CA GLN A 287 25.63 -3.11 3.20
C GLN A 287 25.64 -1.70 2.59
N ARG A 288 26.51 -1.53 1.59
CA ARG A 288 26.61 -0.33 0.75
C ARG A 288 26.28 -0.76 -0.69
N THR A 289 25.08 -1.30 -0.88
CA THR A 289 24.66 -1.93 -2.12
C THR A 289 23.18 -1.63 -2.40
N LEU A 290 22.80 -1.69 -3.68
CA LEU A 290 21.42 -1.52 -4.11
C LEU A 290 20.51 -2.58 -3.47
N GLY A 291 19.29 -2.18 -3.10
CA GLY A 291 18.29 -3.06 -2.49
C GLY A 291 18.22 -2.96 -0.96
N TYR A 292 19.01 -2.08 -0.35
CA TYR A 292 18.96 -1.75 1.08
C TYR A 292 18.39 -0.35 1.33
N CYS A 293 17.53 -0.28 2.34
CA CYS A 293 16.78 0.89 2.75
C CYS A 293 16.92 1.10 4.26
N ALA A 294 16.78 2.35 4.71
CA ALA A 294 16.96 2.72 6.11
C ALA A 294 15.67 2.50 6.90
N ALA A 295 15.79 1.92 8.09
CA ALA A 295 14.71 1.74 9.03
C ALA A 295 15.15 2.12 10.44
N ILE A 296 14.20 2.42 11.32
CA ILE A 296 14.40 2.38 12.78
C ILE A 296 13.70 1.14 13.32
N THR A 297 14.37 0.40 14.19
CA THR A 297 13.84 -0.87 14.70
C THR A 297 13.86 -0.90 16.21
N TYR A 298 12.85 -1.53 16.81
CA TYR A 298 12.72 -1.65 18.25
C TYR A 298 13.88 -2.44 18.88
N GLU A 299 14.31 -3.51 18.20
CA GLU A 299 15.45 -4.34 18.63
C GLU A 299 16.73 -3.51 18.80
N HIS A 300 16.93 -2.52 17.93
CA HIS A 300 18.06 -1.61 17.99
C HIS A 300 17.70 -0.32 18.72
N PHE A 301 16.76 -0.33 19.68
CA PHE A 301 16.34 0.84 20.45
C PHE A 301 16.04 2.07 19.57
N TYR A 302 15.44 1.85 18.40
CA TYR A 302 15.13 2.86 17.37
C TYR A 302 16.33 3.60 16.77
N TYR A 303 17.53 3.05 16.92
CA TYR A 303 18.65 3.43 16.07
C TYR A 303 18.40 2.95 14.62
N VAL A 304 19.01 3.68 13.68
CA VAL A 304 18.93 3.41 12.25
C VAL A 304 19.68 2.12 11.91
N SER A 305 19.01 1.24 11.16
CA SER A 305 19.59 0.04 10.56
C SER A 305 19.34 0.03 9.05
N ASP A 306 20.21 -0.66 8.31
CA ASP A 306 19.99 -0.98 6.90
C ASP A 306 19.30 -2.33 6.77
N GLU A 307 18.23 -2.33 5.99
CA GLU A 307 17.33 -3.47 5.84
C GLU A 307 17.05 -3.69 4.37
N GLU A 308 16.77 -4.93 3.96
CA GLU A 308 16.35 -5.19 2.58
C GLU A 308 15.05 -4.45 2.30
N CYS A 309 15.01 -3.63 1.25
CA CYS A 309 13.84 -2.80 0.91
C CYS A 309 12.56 -3.62 0.66
N THR A 310 12.69 -4.91 0.38
CA THR A 310 11.60 -5.88 0.17
C THR A 310 11.00 -6.39 1.49
N SER A 311 11.67 -6.17 2.62
CA SER A 311 11.19 -6.55 3.95
C SER A 311 9.93 -5.77 4.34
N GLN A 312 9.11 -6.32 5.23
CA GLN A 312 7.87 -5.67 5.65
C GLN A 312 8.09 -4.87 6.92
N ARG A 313 7.91 -3.54 6.87
CA ARG A 313 7.95 -2.65 8.04
C ARG A 313 6.88 -1.58 7.93
N SER A 314 6.60 -0.88 9.03
CA SER A 314 5.56 0.13 9.06
C SER A 314 6.02 1.46 8.45
N PRO A 315 5.18 2.22 7.75
CA PRO A 315 5.55 3.54 7.28
C PRO A 315 5.64 4.55 8.43
N LEU A 316 6.71 5.34 8.46
CA LEU A 316 6.82 6.55 9.28
C LEU A 316 6.90 7.76 8.34
N CYS A 317 5.80 8.53 8.32
CA CYS A 317 5.60 9.60 7.35
C CYS A 317 5.81 10.96 8.00
N VAL A 318 6.35 11.91 7.25
CA VAL A 318 6.38 13.34 7.59
C VAL A 318 5.57 14.12 6.57
N LEU A 319 4.77 15.09 7.02
CA LEU A 319 3.97 15.94 6.14
C LEU A 319 4.90 16.85 5.31
N ASN A 320 4.62 17.00 4.02
CA ASN A 320 5.39 17.91 3.18
C ASN A 320 5.09 19.38 3.52
N THR A 321 6.14 20.15 3.77
CA THR A 321 6.05 21.59 4.12
C THR A 321 5.47 22.47 3.01
N ALA A 322 5.41 21.97 1.76
CA ALA A 322 4.72 22.63 0.64
C ALA A 322 3.19 22.74 0.83
N HIS A 323 2.63 22.02 1.81
CA HIS A 323 1.23 22.12 2.24
C HIS A 323 1.08 22.71 3.65
N ASN A 324 2.04 23.49 4.14
CA ASN A 324 1.79 24.40 5.27
C ASN A 324 0.76 25.44 4.83
N ILE A 325 -0.50 25.16 5.12
CA ILE A 325 -1.63 26.08 4.92
C ILE A 325 -1.44 27.22 5.93
N GLY A 326 -1.10 28.39 5.41
CA GLY A 326 -1.31 29.66 6.11
C GLY A 326 -2.78 30.03 6.16
#